data_AF-A0A4S2FWK3-F1
#
_entry.id   AF-A0A4S2FWK3-F1
#
_cell.length_a   1.000
_cell.length_b   1.000
_cell.length_c   1.000
_cell.angle_alpha   90.00
_cell.angle_beta   90.00
_cell.angle_gamma   90.00
#
_symmetry.space_group_name_H-M   'P 1'
#
loop_
_entity.id
_entity.type
_entity.pdbx_description
1 polymer ?
#
loop_
_entity_poly.entity_id
_entity_poly.type
_entity_poly.pdbx_seq_one_letter_code
_entity_poly.pdbx_strand_id
1 'polypeptide(L)'
;MEDIKKQYTIQWVGPFHSLEEASKHRKGSKDELFATPDCFNFYYFRGNKNGRGHKRSKFYSYFGIHKALDGYHKRLNKNHEHFCKFREDNNLDIWIGALGDLNQFSPNVVEEIETIFIAMYGSDVFLTENNRKKKTSVESLHDTVCIINLWYDTEEKPLVSKHDSIKPFHDVIVCERDKKYPRYLVANRLSSWKKK
;
A
#
# COMPACT_ATOMS: atom_id res chain seq x y z
N MET A 1 -7.56 26.92 2.37
CA MET A 1 -6.56 26.01 1.80
C MET A 1 -5.25 26.25 2.53
N GLU A 2 -4.99 25.43 3.54
CA GLU A 2 -3.66 25.38 4.17
C GLU A 2 -2.67 24.77 3.17
N ASP A 3 -1.40 25.19 3.20
CA ASP A 3 -0.38 24.62 2.31
C ASP A 3 -0.27 23.10 2.51
N ILE A 4 0.03 22.38 1.44
CA ILE A 4 0.43 20.97 1.55
C ILE A 4 1.81 20.92 2.19
N LYS A 5 1.87 20.59 3.50
CA LYS A 5 3.12 20.54 4.27
C LYS A 5 3.89 19.24 4.05
N LYS A 6 3.18 18.16 3.71
CA LYS A 6 3.75 16.81 3.55
C LYS A 6 3.36 16.23 2.20
N GLN A 7 4.35 15.80 1.44
CA GLN A 7 4.17 15.18 0.12
C GLN A 7 4.98 13.91 0.05
N TYR A 8 4.30 12.78 -0.12
CA TYR A 8 4.93 11.46 -0.17
C TYR A 8 4.62 10.80 -1.50
N THR A 9 5.63 10.19 -2.11
CA THR A 9 5.43 9.27 -3.23
C THR A 9 5.65 7.86 -2.72
N ILE A 10 4.76 6.93 -3.08
CA ILE A 10 4.91 5.51 -2.78
C ILE A 10 4.98 4.76 -4.10
N GLN A 11 6.00 3.93 -4.25
CA GLN A 11 6.20 3.08 -5.41
C GLN A 11 5.84 1.65 -5.04
N TRP A 12 4.81 1.13 -5.68
CA TRP A 12 4.24 -0.18 -5.46
C TRP A 12 4.63 -1.14 -6.57
N VAL A 13 5.05 -2.34 -6.21
CA VAL A 13 5.40 -3.41 -7.15
C VAL A 13 4.52 -4.64 -6.88
N GLY A 14 3.98 -5.23 -7.95
CA GLY A 14 3.19 -6.45 -7.87
C GLY A 14 2.27 -6.67 -9.09
N PRO A 15 1.26 -7.55 -8.99
CA PRO A 15 1.07 -8.48 -7.88
C PRO A 15 2.08 -9.64 -7.94
N PHE A 16 2.49 -10.14 -6.77
CA PHE A 16 3.12 -11.45 -6.61
C PHE A 16 2.08 -12.46 -6.11
N HIS A 17 2.22 -13.73 -6.49
CA HIS A 17 1.26 -14.78 -6.12
C HIS A 17 1.75 -15.69 -4.98
N SER A 18 2.96 -15.44 -4.48
CA SER A 18 3.50 -16.11 -3.29
C SER A 18 4.47 -15.21 -2.52
N LEU A 19 4.70 -15.51 -1.24
CA LEU A 19 5.77 -14.84 -0.48
C LEU A 19 7.15 -15.11 -1.05
N GLU A 20 7.34 -16.28 -1.66
CA GLU A 20 8.61 -16.65 -2.27
C GLU A 20 8.93 -15.76 -3.46
N GLU A 21 7.96 -15.54 -4.36
CA GLU A 21 8.09 -14.61 -5.49
C GLU A 21 8.39 -13.20 -5.02
N ALA A 22 7.61 -12.69 -4.06
CA ALA A 22 7.82 -11.35 -3.52
C ALA A 22 9.21 -11.21 -2.88
N SER A 23 9.66 -12.20 -2.10
CA SER A 23 10.96 -12.15 -1.41
C SER A 23 12.15 -12.27 -2.36
N LYS A 24 11.97 -12.95 -3.50
CA LYS A 24 12.97 -13.08 -4.55
C LYS A 24 13.04 -11.87 -5.48
N HIS A 25 12.07 -10.96 -5.39
CA HIS A 25 12.10 -9.69 -6.13
C HIS A 25 13.29 -8.85 -5.62
N ARG A 26 14.43 -9.06 -6.26
CA ARG A 26 15.69 -8.32 -6.10
C ARG A 26 16.16 -7.92 -7.48
N LYS A 27 15.64 -6.81 -8.02
CA LYS A 27 16.05 -6.34 -9.35
C LYS A 27 17.00 -5.14 -9.32
N GLY A 28 17.34 -4.60 -8.14
CA GLY A 28 18.25 -3.47 -8.02
C GLY A 28 19.73 -3.85 -7.96
N SER A 29 20.54 -3.20 -8.80
CA SER A 29 21.89 -2.83 -8.40
C SER A 29 21.81 -1.87 -7.20
N LYS A 30 22.83 -1.82 -6.34
CA LYS A 30 22.85 -0.96 -5.13
C LYS A 30 22.65 0.54 -5.42
N ASP A 31 22.78 0.95 -6.69
CA ASP A 31 22.81 2.35 -7.11
C ASP A 31 21.51 2.84 -7.75
N GLU A 32 20.49 1.98 -7.89
CA GLU A 32 19.15 2.38 -8.35
C GLU A 32 18.19 2.45 -7.16
N LEU A 33 17.77 3.68 -6.82
CA LEU A 33 16.84 4.03 -5.72
C LEU A 33 15.54 3.20 -5.70
N PHE A 34 15.21 2.52 -6.80
CA PHE A 34 13.92 1.90 -7.08
C PHE A 34 13.76 0.45 -6.59
N ALA A 35 14.84 -0.22 -6.18
CA ALA A 35 14.80 -1.68 -6.07
C ALA A 35 15.62 -2.27 -4.91
N THR A 36 15.91 -1.49 -3.86
CA THR A 36 16.52 -2.08 -2.66
C THR A 36 15.44 -2.76 -1.82
N PRO A 37 15.45 -4.09 -1.65
CA PRO A 37 14.40 -4.83 -0.93
C PRO A 37 14.24 -4.37 0.52
N ASP A 38 15.31 -3.76 1.07
CA ASP A 38 15.36 -3.25 2.43
C ASP A 38 14.51 -1.99 2.63
N CYS A 39 14.17 -1.29 1.55
CA CYS A 39 13.38 -0.06 1.54
C CYS A 39 11.87 -0.28 1.44
N PHE A 40 11.42 -1.53 1.22
CA PHE A 40 9.99 -1.82 1.23
C PHE A 40 9.47 -1.75 2.67
N ASN A 41 8.66 -0.73 2.95
CA ASN A 41 8.04 -0.49 4.24
C ASN A 41 6.54 -0.77 4.25
N PHE A 42 5.91 -0.86 3.08
CA PHE A 42 4.48 -1.11 2.95
C PHE A 42 4.26 -2.45 2.28
N TYR A 43 3.22 -3.16 2.70
CA TYR A 43 2.76 -4.35 2.01
C TYR A 43 1.24 -4.44 2.05
N TYR A 44 0.67 -4.83 0.92
CA TYR A 44 -0.75 -5.08 0.77
C TYR A 44 -0.93 -6.47 0.19
N PHE A 45 -1.89 -7.23 0.71
CA PHE A 45 -2.27 -8.49 0.08
C PHE A 45 -3.76 -8.70 0.07
N ARG A 46 -4.24 -9.32 -1.01
CA ARG A 46 -5.64 -9.70 -1.22
C ARG A 46 -5.71 -11.13 -1.72
N GLY A 47 -6.63 -11.90 -1.19
CA GLY A 47 -6.80 -13.29 -1.61
C GLY A 47 -7.88 -14.02 -0.84
N ASN A 48 -7.96 -15.33 -1.05
CA ASN A 48 -8.86 -16.19 -0.31
C ASN A 48 -8.20 -16.69 0.99
N LYS A 49 -9.03 -17.04 1.97
CA LYS A 49 -8.58 -17.63 3.24
C LYS A 49 -8.66 -19.16 3.25
N ASN A 50 -7.76 -19.78 3.99
CA ASN A 50 -7.77 -21.19 4.35
C ASN A 50 -8.78 -21.47 5.47
N GLY A 51 -9.27 -22.71 5.56
CA GLY A 51 -10.06 -23.20 6.69
C GLY A 51 -11.57 -23.32 6.44
N ARG A 52 -12.25 -24.04 7.34
CA ARG A 52 -13.71 -24.26 7.28
C ARG A 52 -14.45 -22.94 7.51
N GLY A 53 -15.46 -22.65 6.68
CA GLY A 53 -16.30 -21.45 6.78
C GLY A 53 -15.91 -20.29 5.84
N HIS A 54 -14.78 -20.37 5.14
CA HIS A 54 -14.39 -19.39 4.13
C HIS A 54 -14.81 -19.83 2.73
N LYS A 55 -15.63 -19.01 2.04
CA LYS A 55 -16.01 -19.26 0.64
C LYS A 55 -14.85 -18.92 -0.28
N ARG A 56 -14.58 -19.76 -1.28
CA ARG A 56 -13.56 -19.50 -2.33
C ARG A 56 -13.87 -18.28 -3.20
N SER A 57 -15.12 -17.82 -3.22
CA SER A 57 -15.51 -16.60 -3.93
C SER A 57 -15.29 -15.31 -3.12
N LYS A 58 -14.99 -15.42 -1.82
CA LYS A 58 -14.82 -14.26 -0.95
C LYS A 58 -13.35 -13.90 -0.84
N PHE A 59 -13.03 -12.67 -1.24
CA PHE A 59 -11.72 -12.09 -1.05
C PHE A 59 -11.64 -11.37 0.29
N TYR A 60 -10.47 -11.46 0.89
CA TYR A 60 -10.06 -10.72 2.07
C TYR A 60 -8.85 -9.88 1.70
N SER A 61 -8.61 -8.78 2.40
CA SER A 61 -7.38 -8.02 2.17
C SER A 61 -6.86 -7.36 3.44
N TYR A 62 -5.55 -7.12 3.43
CA TYR A 62 -4.81 -6.54 4.53
C TYR A 62 -3.79 -5.55 4.00
N PHE A 63 -3.67 -4.42 4.69
CA PHE A 63 -2.58 -3.47 4.52
C PHE A 63 -1.70 -3.50 5.78
N GLY A 64 -0.39 -3.61 5.62
CA GLY A 64 0.53 -3.61 6.74
C GLY A 64 1.81 -2.83 6.44
N ILE A 65 2.56 -2.61 7.52
CA ILE A 65 3.81 -1.87 7.46
C ILE A 65 4.95 -2.58 8.17
N HIS A 66 6.16 -2.18 7.79
CA HIS A 66 7.40 -2.47 8.45
C HIS A 66 8.15 -1.17 8.73
N LYS A 67 8.40 -0.87 10.00
CA LYS A 67 8.92 0.44 10.45
C LYS A 67 10.45 0.56 10.39
N ALA A 68 11.16 -0.42 9.80
CA ALA A 68 12.62 -0.44 9.69
C ALA A 68 13.07 -0.61 8.24
N LEU A 69 14.28 -0.11 7.94
CA LEU A 69 14.94 -0.23 6.63
C LEU A 69 15.83 -1.49 6.58
N ASP A 70 15.25 -2.64 6.89
CA ASP A 70 15.95 -3.93 6.88
C ASP A 70 15.10 -5.03 6.22
N GLY A 71 14.14 -4.59 5.39
CA GLY A 71 13.33 -5.43 4.53
C GLY A 71 12.04 -5.92 5.18
N TYR A 72 10.93 -5.75 4.45
CA TYR A 72 9.60 -6.14 4.88
C TYR A 72 9.47 -7.64 5.23
N HIS A 73 10.30 -8.51 4.65
CA HIS A 73 10.27 -9.97 4.85
C HIS A 73 10.47 -10.40 6.32
N LYS A 74 11.12 -9.57 7.15
CA LYS A 74 11.21 -9.79 8.59
C LYS A 74 9.84 -9.72 9.27
N ARG A 75 8.94 -8.90 8.73
CA ARG A 75 7.58 -8.70 9.23
C ARG A 75 6.56 -9.57 8.49
N LEU A 76 6.54 -9.51 7.16
CA LEU A 76 5.66 -10.30 6.31
C LEU A 76 6.34 -11.62 5.94
N ASN A 77 5.98 -12.68 6.67
CA ASN A 77 6.44 -14.04 6.45
C ASN A 77 5.29 -15.03 6.70
N LYS A 78 5.55 -16.34 6.56
CA LYS A 78 4.53 -17.39 6.72
C LYS A 78 3.84 -17.40 8.10
N ASN A 79 4.49 -16.86 9.13
CA ASN A 79 3.95 -16.77 10.49
C ASN A 79 3.26 -15.43 10.78
N HIS A 80 3.22 -14.50 9.80
CA HIS A 80 2.55 -13.22 9.98
C HIS A 80 1.05 -13.44 10.28
N GLU A 81 0.57 -12.84 11.36
CA GLU A 81 -0.74 -13.14 11.98
C GLU A 81 -1.93 -13.08 11.00
N HIS A 82 -1.87 -12.14 10.06
CA HIS A 82 -2.91 -11.99 9.03
C HIS A 82 -2.63 -12.88 7.82
N PHE A 83 -1.37 -13.03 7.43
CA PHE A 83 -1.00 -13.71 6.18
C PHE A 83 -1.14 -15.23 6.29
N CYS A 84 -0.84 -15.83 7.45
CA CYS A 84 -0.91 -17.28 7.66
C CYS A 84 -2.31 -17.88 7.42
N LYS A 85 -3.34 -17.02 7.39
CA LYS A 85 -4.74 -17.39 7.11
C LYS A 85 -5.07 -17.40 5.63
N PHE A 86 -4.21 -16.84 4.77
CA PHE A 86 -4.44 -16.74 3.33
C PHE A 86 -3.94 -17.98 2.60
N ARG A 87 -4.60 -18.29 1.49
CA ARG A 87 -4.18 -19.33 0.57
C ARG A 87 -3.22 -18.73 -0.45
N GLU A 88 -2.03 -19.32 -0.56
CA GLU A 88 -1.11 -19.02 -1.65
C GLU A 88 -1.56 -19.81 -2.89
N ASP A 89 -2.33 -19.15 -3.77
CA ASP A 89 -2.77 -19.64 -5.07
C ASP A 89 -2.90 -18.46 -6.06
N ASN A 90 -3.36 -18.71 -7.29
CA ASN A 90 -3.49 -17.67 -8.32
C ASN A 90 -4.46 -16.53 -7.96
N ASN A 91 -5.23 -16.64 -6.88
CA ASN A 91 -6.12 -15.58 -6.40
C ASN A 91 -5.44 -14.69 -5.34
N LEU A 92 -4.22 -15.01 -4.93
CA LEU A 92 -3.42 -14.19 -4.03
C LEU A 92 -2.68 -13.12 -4.82
N ASP A 93 -2.90 -11.86 -4.47
CA ASP A 93 -2.15 -10.72 -4.97
C ASP A 93 -1.41 -10.09 -3.80
N ILE A 94 -0.08 -10.06 -3.87
CA ILE A 94 0.79 -9.37 -2.91
C ILE A 94 1.43 -8.17 -3.61
N TRP A 95 1.38 -7.02 -2.97
CA TRP A 95 1.99 -5.77 -3.40
C TRP A 95 2.94 -5.29 -2.32
N ILE A 96 4.13 -4.86 -2.71
CA ILE A 96 5.13 -4.28 -1.80
C ILE A 96 5.39 -2.84 -2.21
N GLY A 97 5.54 -1.95 -1.23
CA GLY A 97 5.64 -0.52 -1.42
C GLY A 97 6.82 0.11 -0.69
N ALA A 98 7.50 1.03 -1.36
CA ALA A 98 8.59 1.83 -0.79
C ALA A 98 8.30 3.32 -0.97
N LEU A 99 8.88 4.17 -0.11
CA LEU A 99 8.86 5.62 -0.34
C LEU A 99 9.75 5.96 -1.55
N GLY A 100 9.26 6.82 -2.44
CA GLY A 100 10.01 7.29 -3.60
C GLY A 100 11.15 8.27 -3.25
N ASP A 101 11.17 8.81 -2.04
CA ASP A 101 12.28 9.57 -1.47
C ASP A 101 12.59 9.03 -0.07
N LEU A 102 13.72 8.32 0.06
CA LEU A 102 14.15 7.74 1.32
C LEU A 102 14.54 8.80 2.37
N ASN A 103 14.83 10.04 1.98
CA ASN A 103 15.08 11.11 2.95
C ASN A 103 13.83 11.48 3.75
N GLN A 104 12.65 11.13 3.25
CA GLN A 104 11.37 11.31 3.94
C GLN A 104 11.05 10.15 4.89
N PHE A 105 11.86 9.08 4.89
CA PHE A 105 11.62 7.94 5.74
C PHE A 105 11.72 8.32 7.22
N SER A 106 10.67 8.00 7.96
CA SER A 106 10.75 7.77 9.40
C SER A 106 9.68 6.75 9.81
N PRO A 107 9.87 6.04 10.93
CA PRO A 107 8.83 5.15 11.47
C PRO A 107 7.47 5.83 11.63
N ASN A 108 7.47 7.12 11.99
CA ASN A 108 6.27 7.92 12.17
C ASN A 108 5.57 8.22 10.83
N VAL A 109 6.34 8.51 9.78
CA VAL A 109 5.79 8.73 8.41
C VAL A 109 5.15 7.45 7.88
N VAL A 110 5.80 6.29 8.06
CA VAL A 110 5.26 4.99 7.65
C VAL A 110 3.94 4.69 8.38
N GLU A 111 3.86 4.99 9.68
CA GLU A 111 2.64 4.83 10.48
C GLU A 111 1.54 5.84 10.13
N GLU A 112 1.89 7.08 9.82
CA GLU A 112 0.98 8.12 9.34
C GLU A 112 0.31 7.69 8.02
N ILE A 113 1.12 7.21 7.06
CA ILE A 113 0.63 6.67 5.78
C ILE A 113 -0.27 5.45 6.02
N GLU A 114 0.12 4.49 6.85
CA GLU A 114 -0.73 3.33 7.17
C GLU A 114 -2.09 3.77 7.75
N THR A 115 -2.06 4.78 8.62
CA THR A 115 -3.27 5.33 9.23
C THR A 115 -4.18 5.96 8.19
N ILE A 116 -3.64 6.72 7.23
CA ILE A 116 -4.41 7.28 6.11
C ILE A 116 -5.06 6.16 5.28
N PHE A 117 -4.29 5.14 4.90
CA PHE A 117 -4.81 4.03 4.11
C PHE A 117 -5.92 3.27 4.85
N ILE A 118 -5.73 2.96 6.13
CA ILE A 118 -6.75 2.26 6.92
C ILE A 118 -7.98 3.14 7.14
N ALA A 119 -7.82 4.43 7.36
CA ALA A 119 -8.95 5.33 7.54
C ALA A 119 -9.79 5.48 6.26
N MET A 120 -9.14 5.54 5.10
CA MET A 120 -9.81 5.70 3.81
C MET A 120 -10.42 4.40 3.28
N TYR A 121 -9.74 3.28 3.46
CA TYR A 121 -10.09 2.01 2.81
C TYR A 121 -10.47 0.89 3.79
N GLY A 122 -10.39 1.14 5.10
CA GLY A 122 -10.73 0.18 6.16
C GLY A 122 -12.19 0.18 6.59
N SER A 123 -13.06 0.95 5.94
CA SER A 123 -14.51 0.94 6.18
C SER A 123 -15.14 -0.37 5.70
N ASP A 124 -14.90 -1.48 6.40
CA ASP A 124 -15.54 -2.82 6.33
C ASP A 124 -15.74 -3.49 4.95
N VAL A 125 -15.36 -2.84 3.85
CA VAL A 125 -15.66 -3.26 2.48
C VAL A 125 -14.39 -3.69 1.74
N PHE A 126 -13.26 -3.03 1.99
CA PHE A 126 -12.02 -3.32 1.26
C PHE A 126 -10.92 -3.92 2.14
N LEU A 127 -10.36 -3.18 3.11
CA LEU A 127 -9.33 -3.71 4.03
C LEU A 127 -9.94 -4.52 5.18
N THR A 128 -10.40 -5.74 4.89
CA THR A 128 -11.19 -6.57 5.80
C THR A 128 -10.43 -7.12 7.01
N GLU A 129 -9.09 -7.08 7.00
CA GLU A 129 -8.25 -7.70 8.03
C GLU A 129 -7.58 -6.70 8.97
N ASN A 130 -7.81 -5.39 8.78
CA ASN A 130 -7.19 -4.33 9.59
C ASN A 130 -7.96 -4.01 10.90
N ASN A 131 -8.81 -4.94 11.37
CA ASN A 131 -9.81 -4.77 12.43
C ASN A 131 -9.28 -4.32 13.80
N ARG A 132 -7.97 -4.49 14.08
CA ARG A 132 -7.36 -4.12 15.38
C ARG A 132 -7.01 -2.65 15.49
N LYS A 133 -6.74 -1.96 14.38
CA LYS A 133 -6.44 -0.53 14.45
C LYS A 133 -7.78 0.16 14.71
N LYS A 134 -7.95 0.74 15.91
CA LYS A 134 -9.12 1.57 16.25
C LYS A 134 -9.36 2.50 15.06
N LYS A 135 -10.62 2.74 14.67
CA LYS A 135 -11.02 3.70 13.62
C LYS A 135 -10.33 5.03 13.88
N THR A 136 -9.10 5.15 13.42
CA THR A 136 -8.27 6.31 13.63
C THR A 136 -8.72 7.20 12.49
N SER A 137 -9.63 8.09 12.84
CA SER A 137 -10.12 9.09 11.93
C SER A 137 -8.92 9.91 11.47
N VAL A 138 -8.89 10.26 10.19
CA VAL A 138 -7.89 11.19 9.63
C VAL A 138 -7.98 12.56 10.30
N GLU A 139 -9.04 12.84 11.07
CA GLU A 139 -9.12 13.99 11.98
C GLU A 139 -7.98 14.05 13.01
N SER A 140 -7.28 12.93 13.25
CA SER A 140 -6.05 12.89 14.06
C SER A 140 -4.81 13.43 13.32
N LEU A 141 -4.88 13.68 12.01
CA LEU A 141 -3.77 14.30 11.27
C LEU A 141 -3.67 15.78 11.58
N HIS A 142 -2.45 16.23 11.84
CA HIS A 142 -2.16 17.63 12.15
C HIS A 142 -1.93 18.49 10.92
N ASP A 143 -1.48 17.89 9.82
CA ASP A 143 -1.03 18.58 8.62
C ASP A 143 -1.82 18.14 7.38
N THR A 144 -1.86 19.01 6.37
CA THR A 144 -2.29 18.62 5.03
C THR A 144 -1.25 17.69 4.40
N VAL A 145 -1.68 16.48 4.05
CA VAL A 145 -0.83 15.42 3.47
C VAL A 145 -1.27 15.11 2.05
N CYS A 146 -0.32 15.00 1.13
CA CYS A 146 -0.51 14.48 -0.21
C CYS A 146 0.27 13.16 -0.37
N ILE A 147 -0.39 12.11 -0.85
CA ILE A 147 0.23 10.82 -1.17
C ILE A 147 -0.01 10.54 -2.66
N ILE A 148 1.06 10.22 -3.37
CA ILE A 148 1.05 9.80 -4.77
C ILE A 148 1.45 8.33 -4.83
N ASN A 149 0.53 7.46 -5.25
CA ASN A 149 0.77 6.04 -5.48
C ASN A 149 1.16 5.80 -6.93
N LEU A 150 2.38 5.30 -7.15
CA LEU A 150 2.88 4.86 -8.44
C LEU A 150 2.89 3.33 -8.45
N TRP A 151 2.28 2.72 -9.46
CA TRP A 151 2.11 1.27 -9.54
C TRP A 151 2.92 0.69 -10.69
N TYR A 152 3.66 -0.37 -10.40
CA TYR A 152 4.55 -1.07 -11.32
C TYR A 152 4.26 -2.57 -11.32
N ASP A 153 4.51 -3.23 -12.46
CA ASP A 153 4.51 -4.69 -12.54
C ASP A 153 5.78 -5.29 -11.91
N THR A 154 5.88 -6.62 -11.87
CA THR A 154 7.03 -7.35 -11.31
C THR A 154 8.32 -7.20 -12.15
N GLU A 155 8.23 -6.57 -13.32
CA GLU A 155 9.34 -6.12 -14.17
C GLU A 155 9.65 -4.63 -13.99
N GLU A 156 9.08 -4.00 -12.95
CA GLU A 156 9.22 -2.58 -12.62
C GLU A 156 8.78 -1.63 -13.74
N LYS A 157 7.87 -2.08 -14.62
CA LYS A 157 7.28 -1.24 -15.65
C LYS A 157 6.01 -0.58 -15.10
N PRO A 158 5.82 0.73 -15.34
CA PRO A 158 4.60 1.41 -14.91
C PRO A 158 3.35 0.72 -15.45
N LEU A 159 2.40 0.40 -14.59
CA LEU A 159 1.17 -0.25 -15.02
C LEU A 159 0.39 0.66 -15.97
N VAL A 160 -0.17 0.09 -17.04
CA VAL A 160 -1.05 0.81 -17.97
C VAL A 160 -2.48 0.91 -17.40
N SER A 161 -2.91 -0.10 -16.66
CA SER A 161 -4.21 -0.20 -15.99
C SER A 161 -4.05 -0.85 -14.61
N LYS A 162 -4.94 -0.54 -13.67
CA LYS A 162 -4.92 -1.13 -12.33
C LYS A 162 -5.45 -2.56 -12.33
N HIS A 163 -4.74 -3.43 -11.62
CA HIS A 163 -5.23 -4.76 -11.27
C HIS A 163 -6.47 -4.67 -10.37
N ASP A 164 -7.38 -5.65 -10.45
CA ASP A 164 -8.62 -5.66 -9.66
C ASP A 164 -8.36 -5.56 -8.16
N SER A 165 -7.24 -6.12 -7.68
CA SER A 165 -6.84 -6.04 -6.28
C SER A 165 -6.53 -4.65 -5.79
N ILE A 166 -6.06 -3.73 -6.65
CA ILE A 166 -5.63 -2.38 -6.27
C ILE A 166 -6.52 -1.29 -6.85
N LYS A 167 -7.53 -1.63 -7.66
CA LYS A 167 -8.52 -0.68 -8.20
C LYS A 167 -9.12 0.25 -7.14
N PRO A 168 -9.40 -0.20 -5.89
CA PRO A 168 -9.96 0.69 -4.87
C PRO A 168 -8.99 1.72 -4.32
N PHE A 169 -7.68 1.52 -4.43
CA PHE A 169 -6.70 2.52 -4.02
C PHE A 169 -6.62 3.64 -5.06
N HIS A 170 -6.67 4.89 -4.61
CA HIS A 170 -6.49 6.05 -5.49
C HIS A 170 -5.00 6.30 -5.78
N ASP A 171 -4.71 6.87 -6.96
CA ASP A 171 -3.34 7.23 -7.35
C ASP A 171 -2.87 8.51 -6.67
N VAL A 172 -3.79 9.42 -6.38
CA VAL A 172 -3.51 10.61 -5.58
C VAL A 172 -4.51 10.67 -4.43
N ILE A 173 -4.00 10.91 -3.23
CA ILE A 173 -4.75 11.15 -2.02
C ILE A 173 -4.29 12.49 -1.46
N VAL A 174 -5.21 13.42 -1.25
CA VAL A 174 -4.97 14.65 -0.51
C VAL A 174 -5.90 14.68 0.69
N CYS A 175 -5.31 14.63 1.88
CA CYS A 175 -5.98 14.86 3.14
C CYS A 175 -5.83 16.35 3.47
N GLU A 176 -6.80 17.17 3.08
CA GLU A 176 -6.76 18.61 3.34
C GLU A 176 -7.24 18.90 4.76
N ARG A 177 -6.35 19.46 5.55
CA ARG A 177 -6.63 19.88 6.92
C ARG A 177 -6.92 21.37 6.91
N ASP A 178 -8.13 21.75 6.49
CA ASP A 178 -8.63 23.11 6.67
C ASP A 178 -9.38 23.18 8.01
N LYS A 179 -9.03 24.15 8.88
CA LYS A 179 -9.66 24.32 10.21
C LYS A 179 -11.18 24.49 10.15
N LYS A 180 -11.72 24.95 9.02
CA LYS A 180 -13.15 25.24 8.84
C LYS A 180 -13.83 24.17 8.00
N TYR A 181 -13.14 23.60 7.01
CA TYR A 181 -13.72 22.63 6.06
C TYR A 181 -12.74 21.49 5.71
N PRO A 182 -12.45 20.56 6.63
CA PRO A 182 -11.60 19.41 6.31
C PRO A 182 -12.22 18.56 5.21
N ARG A 183 -11.41 18.07 4.27
CA ARG A 183 -11.89 17.25 3.15
C ARG A 183 -10.84 16.29 2.61
N TYR A 184 -11.32 15.28 1.88
CA TYR A 184 -10.50 14.37 1.11
C TYR A 184 -10.66 14.68 -0.37
N LEU A 185 -9.54 14.77 -1.07
CA LEU A 185 -9.52 14.79 -2.53
C LEU A 185 -8.78 13.55 -3.00
N VAL A 186 -9.37 12.85 -3.95
CA VAL A 186 -8.78 11.65 -4.51
C VAL A 186 -8.83 11.70 -6.02
N ALA A 187 -7.81 11.16 -6.67
CA ALA A 187 -7.78 11.00 -8.11
C ALA A 187 -7.28 9.61 -8.49
N ASN A 188 -7.87 9.05 -9.53
CA ASN A 188 -7.29 7.94 -10.28
C ASN A 188 -6.47 8.50 -11.45
N ARG A 189 -5.62 7.64 -12.02
CA ARG A 189 -4.71 7.96 -13.10
C ARG A 189 -5.42 8.77 -14.17
N LEU A 190 -4.91 9.99 -14.38
CA LEU A 190 -5.34 10.81 -15.50
C LEU A 190 -4.96 10.08 -16.78
N SER A 191 -5.91 10.01 -17.73
CA SER A 191 -5.72 9.36 -19.03
C SER A 191 -4.36 9.71 -19.63
N SER A 192 -3.71 8.76 -20.31
CA SER A 192 -2.44 9.03 -20.97
C SER A 192 -2.54 10.30 -21.82
N TRP A 193 -1.50 11.14 -21.75
CA TRP A 193 -1.30 12.17 -22.75
C TRP A 193 -1.18 11.47 -24.10
N LYS A 194 -2.29 11.36 -24.82
CA LYS A 194 -2.25 11.07 -26.24
C LYS A 194 -1.49 12.24 -26.86
N LYS A 195 -0.23 12.03 -27.22
CA LYS A 195 0.44 12.89 -28.19
C LYS A 195 -0.42 12.81 -29.45
N LYS A 196 -1.21 13.86 -29.70
CA LYS A 196 -1.77 14.11 -31.02
C LYS A 196 -0.62 14.46 -31.96
#